data_AF-A0A8J3J0I8-F1
#
_entry.id   AF-A0A8J3J0I8-F1
#
_cell.length_a   1.000
_cell.length_b   1.000
_cell.length_c   1.000
_cell.angle_alpha   90.00
_cell.angle_beta   90.00
_cell.angle_gamma   90.00
#
_symmetry.space_group_name_H-M   'P 1'
#
loop_
_entity.id
_entity.type
_entity.pdbx_description
1 polymer ?
#
loop_
_entity_poly.entity_id
_entity_poly.type
_entity_poly.pdbx_seq_one_letter_code
_entity_poly.pdbx_strand_id
1 'polypeptide(L)'
;MEYLLARSVAEARLYLLLHPCERCGEVEFEPDAAPGADGDQLLVRYAGNCPNCGVRREFAFRMLDEDPAADGAGVVFGGERTSALIDPGEWLWFADRLAASVPADTGGLPPSDREAAIEDLRTAAAAVDEALKFLPAGGDLVPFSAFVSDRGRAVYAEEPSRFRRVRLENSRDELRRLADEAAGSGAGTRAAAAAVAEAAALADAPEREAGSPADFRVAEVFDAKAPDGSAVMSPSHERIADAAERERLLAYLRGAPVAILVPNRDTDRFQPERGQAVPMSFRTDGTWVWSEELAYYLEHYAFAPEPDLQLHIAAHGYQVPEVPADVLLAASLVFGEPGQ
;
A
#
# COMPACT_ATOMS: atom_id res chain seq x y z
N MET A 1 -2.75 -4.46 27.78
CA MET A 1 -2.97 -4.62 26.34
C MET A 1 -1.99 -5.65 25.84
N GLU A 2 -2.45 -6.63 25.08
CA GLU A 2 -1.57 -7.65 24.50
C GLU A 2 -1.01 -7.13 23.17
N TYR A 3 0.29 -7.31 22.94
CA TYR A 3 0.93 -6.96 21.68
C TYR A 3 0.90 -8.18 20.76
N LEU A 4 0.18 -8.07 19.65
CA LEU A 4 0.12 -9.12 18.65
C LEU A 4 1.38 -9.09 17.78
N LEU A 5 1.83 -10.23 17.27
CA LEU A 5 3.02 -10.27 16.41
C LEU A 5 2.65 -9.96 14.96
N ALA A 6 3.16 -8.85 14.43
CA ALA A 6 3.08 -8.52 13.00
C ALA A 6 4.44 -8.75 12.33
N ARG A 7 4.41 -9.31 11.12
CA ARG A 7 5.60 -9.67 10.34
C ARG A 7 6.04 -8.57 9.38
N SER A 8 5.15 -7.63 9.07
CA SER A 8 5.44 -6.41 8.35
C SER A 8 4.44 -5.32 8.70
N VAL A 9 4.76 -4.07 8.34
CA VAL A 9 3.85 -2.93 8.48
C VAL A 9 2.56 -3.17 7.70
N ALA A 10 2.68 -3.72 6.49
CA ALA A 10 1.54 -4.04 5.63
C ALA A 10 0.58 -5.04 6.28
N GLU A 11 1.10 -6.06 6.98
CA GLU A 11 0.27 -7.01 7.73
C GLU A 11 -0.45 -6.34 8.90
N ALA A 12 0.24 -5.52 9.69
CA ALA A 12 -0.38 -4.80 10.81
C ALA A 12 -1.52 -3.88 10.32
N ARG A 13 -1.28 -3.13 9.24
CA ARG A 13 -2.28 -2.25 8.62
C ARG A 13 -3.45 -3.03 8.03
N LEU A 14 -3.20 -4.16 7.37
CA LEU A 14 -4.27 -5.02 6.88
C LEU A 14 -5.11 -5.62 8.03
N TYR A 15 -4.48 -5.98 9.16
CA TYR A 15 -5.21 -6.46 10.32
C TYR A 15 -6.21 -5.42 10.84
N LEU A 16 -5.84 -4.14 10.91
CA LEU A 16 -6.75 -3.04 11.26
C LEU A 16 -7.97 -2.98 10.33
N LEU A 17 -7.75 -3.09 9.02
CA LEU A 17 -8.80 -3.07 8.00
C LEU A 17 -9.76 -4.27 8.17
N LEU A 18 -9.21 -5.44 8.48
CA LEU A 18 -9.98 -6.67 8.66
C LEU A 18 -10.78 -6.67 9.97
N HIS A 19 -10.48 -5.80 10.94
CA HIS A 19 -11.16 -5.76 12.23
C HIS A 19 -12.07 -4.51 12.34
N PRO A 20 -13.26 -4.51 11.70
CA PRO A 20 -14.18 -3.38 11.72
C PRO A 20 -14.63 -3.04 13.14
N CYS A 21 -15.18 -1.85 13.31
CA CYS A 21 -15.73 -1.40 14.57
C CYS A 21 -16.81 -2.37 15.09
N GLU A 22 -16.56 -3.04 16.21
CA GLU A 22 -17.47 -4.03 16.81
C GLU A 22 -18.89 -3.48 17.07
N ARG A 23 -19.01 -2.16 17.25
CA ARG A 23 -20.30 -1.51 17.53
C ARG A 23 -21.16 -1.25 16.29
N CYS A 24 -20.56 -0.89 15.15
CA CYS A 24 -21.31 -0.40 13.98
C CYS A 24 -20.86 -0.99 12.65
N GLY A 25 -19.84 -1.84 12.64
CA GLY A 25 -19.30 -2.47 11.43
C GLY A 25 -18.45 -1.58 10.55
N GLU A 26 -18.17 -0.33 10.96
CA GLU A 26 -17.36 0.60 10.18
C GLU A 26 -15.94 0.06 9.97
N VAL A 27 -15.52 0.00 8.71
CA VAL A 27 -14.20 -0.50 8.31
C VAL A 27 -13.18 0.63 8.23
N GLU A 28 -13.62 1.83 7.86
CA GLU A 28 -12.74 2.99 7.77
C GLU A 28 -12.20 3.38 9.14
N PHE A 29 -10.88 3.54 9.20
CA PHE A 29 -10.17 3.80 10.44
C PHE A 29 -8.85 4.48 10.17
N GLU A 30 -8.75 5.73 10.60
CA GLU A 30 -7.54 6.53 10.56
C GLU A 30 -7.03 6.69 12.00
N PRO A 31 -6.24 5.72 12.51
CA PRO A 31 -5.72 5.79 13.86
C PRO A 31 -4.52 6.71 14.00
N ASP A 32 -4.42 7.32 15.18
CA ASP A 32 -3.15 7.81 15.68
C ASP A 32 -2.19 6.63 15.86
N ALA A 33 -0.92 6.80 15.54
CA ALA A 33 0.07 5.74 15.58
C ALA A 33 1.21 6.13 16.51
N ALA A 34 1.43 5.34 17.55
CA ALA A 34 2.42 5.58 18.59
C ALA A 34 3.48 4.46 18.54
N PRO A 35 4.68 4.74 18.00
CA PRO A 35 5.78 3.80 18.05
C PRO A 35 6.31 3.68 19.49
N GLY A 36 6.93 2.54 19.78
CA GLY A 36 7.61 2.27 21.04
C GLY A 36 8.66 1.19 20.85
N ALA A 37 9.41 0.90 21.90
CA ALA A 37 10.39 -0.16 21.91
C ALA A 37 10.38 -0.89 23.26
N ASP A 38 10.68 -2.18 23.22
CA ASP A 38 10.98 -3.01 24.40
C ASP A 38 12.28 -3.76 24.16
N GLY A 39 13.41 -3.19 24.60
CA GLY A 39 14.74 -3.60 24.16
C GLY A 39 14.96 -3.28 22.68
N ASP A 40 15.43 -4.26 21.91
CA ASP A 40 15.63 -4.14 20.46
C ASP A 40 14.33 -4.36 19.66
N GLN A 41 13.24 -4.71 20.35
CA GLN A 41 11.97 -5.03 19.71
C GLN A 41 11.18 -3.77 19.39
N LEU A 42 10.85 -3.60 18.11
CA LEU A 42 10.01 -2.52 17.62
C LEU A 42 8.53 -2.78 17.94
N LEU A 43 7.88 -1.81 18.59
CA LEU A 43 6.47 -1.85 18.95
C LEU A 43 5.72 -0.72 18.25
N VAL A 44 4.47 -0.96 17.89
CA VAL A 44 3.57 0.08 17.38
C VAL A 44 2.19 -0.08 17.98
N ARG A 45 1.58 1.03 18.37
CA ARG A 45 0.19 1.09 18.81
C ARG A 45 -0.59 2.00 17.89
N TYR A 46 -1.68 1.49 17.34
CA TYR A 46 -2.67 2.26 16.59
C TYR A 46 -3.89 2.51 17.46
N ALA A 47 -4.33 3.76 17.59
CA ALA A 47 -5.45 4.11 18.43
C ALA A 47 -6.22 5.29 17.85
N GLY A 48 -7.52 5.13 17.64
CA GLY A 48 -8.38 6.11 16.95
C GLY A 48 -9.82 6.01 17.43
N ASN A 49 -10.64 7.03 17.17
CA ASN A 49 -12.09 6.88 17.32
C ASN A 49 -12.68 6.37 16.02
N CYS A 50 -13.66 5.48 16.08
CA CYS A 50 -14.45 5.11 14.91
C CYS A 50 -15.13 6.38 14.34
N PRO A 51 -14.98 6.68 13.04
CA PRO A 51 -15.51 7.92 12.47
C PRO A 51 -17.04 7.97 12.49
N ASN A 52 -17.69 6.80 12.48
CA ASN A 52 -19.15 6.70 12.45
C ASN A 52 -19.78 6.75 13.87
N CYS A 53 -19.35 5.88 14.79
CA CYS A 53 -19.99 5.76 16.11
C CYS A 53 -19.19 6.34 17.29
N GLY A 54 -17.98 6.84 17.03
CA GLY A 54 -17.12 7.49 18.02
C GLY A 54 -16.46 6.56 19.06
N VAL A 55 -16.68 5.25 19.00
CA VAL A 55 -16.04 4.32 19.95
C VAL A 55 -14.52 4.31 19.74
N ARG A 56 -13.76 4.36 20.83
CA ARG A 56 -12.30 4.23 20.78
C ARG A 56 -11.93 2.82 20.36
N ARG A 57 -11.05 2.70 19.37
CA ARG A 57 -10.45 1.46 18.88
C ARG A 57 -8.95 1.55 19.11
N GLU A 58 -8.33 0.45 19.52
CA GLU A 58 -6.91 0.39 19.83
C GLU A 58 -6.36 -0.99 19.46
N PHE A 59 -5.19 -1.02 18.82
CA PHE A 59 -4.46 -2.20 18.39
C PHE A 59 -2.98 -2.01 18.70
N ALA A 60 -2.32 -3.06 19.15
CA ALA A 60 -0.91 -2.99 19.52
C ALA A 60 -0.15 -4.18 18.92
N PHE A 61 0.98 -3.89 18.27
CA PHE A 61 1.79 -4.87 17.57
C PHE A 61 3.24 -4.83 18.00
N ARG A 62 3.81 -6.02 18.09
CA ARG A 62 5.25 -6.26 18.07
C ARG A 62 5.63 -6.52 16.62
N MET A 63 6.51 -5.70 16.06
CA MET A 63 7.03 -5.84 14.70
C MET A 63 8.26 -6.73 14.71
N LEU A 64 8.39 -7.67 13.76
CA LEU A 64 9.63 -8.42 13.59
C LEU A 64 10.79 -7.51 13.18
N ASP A 65 12.00 -7.86 13.61
CA ASP A 65 13.21 -7.04 13.44
C ASP A 65 13.62 -6.85 11.96
N GLU A 66 13.26 -7.80 11.09
CA GLU A 66 13.45 -7.72 9.63
C GLU A 66 12.08 -7.66 8.93
N ASP A 67 11.73 -6.49 8.36
CA ASP A 67 10.56 -6.36 7.49
C ASP A 67 10.94 -6.86 6.08
N PRO A 68 10.28 -7.90 5.56
CA PRO A 68 10.55 -8.45 4.23
C PRO A 68 10.14 -7.52 3.08
N ALA A 69 9.58 -6.34 3.36
CA ALA A 69 9.25 -5.32 2.37
C ALA A 69 10.40 -4.33 2.09
N ALA A 70 11.53 -4.42 2.81
CA ALA A 70 12.62 -3.44 2.72
C ALA A 70 13.33 -3.42 1.34
N ASP A 71 13.26 -4.51 0.59
CA ASP A 71 14.14 -4.83 -0.54
C ASP A 71 13.43 -4.91 -1.91
N GLY A 72 12.14 -4.51 -2.01
CA GLY A 72 11.37 -4.71 -3.25
C GLY A 72 10.28 -3.71 -3.59
N ALA A 73 9.98 -3.60 -4.89
CA ALA A 73 8.81 -2.90 -5.42
C ALA A 73 7.55 -3.78 -5.29
N GLY A 74 6.57 -3.33 -4.49
CA GLY A 74 5.27 -4.00 -4.29
C GLY A 74 4.97 -4.30 -2.81
N VAL A 75 3.78 -4.85 -2.54
CA VAL A 75 3.34 -5.14 -1.17
C VAL A 75 3.83 -6.53 -0.72
N VAL A 76 4.59 -6.57 0.38
CA VAL A 76 5.00 -7.80 1.06
C VAL A 76 4.36 -7.86 2.45
N PHE A 77 3.54 -8.89 2.70
CA PHE A 77 2.83 -9.05 3.98
C PHE A 77 3.62 -9.84 5.03
N GLY A 78 4.66 -10.59 4.64
CA GLY A 78 5.46 -11.36 5.58
C GLY A 78 6.47 -12.27 4.89
N GLY A 79 7.44 -12.75 5.68
CA GLY A 79 8.47 -13.69 5.21
C GLY A 79 7.94 -15.12 5.11
N GLU A 80 8.82 -16.12 5.22
CA GLU A 80 8.49 -17.54 5.03
C GLU A 80 7.47 -18.11 6.04
N ARG A 81 7.36 -17.50 7.23
CA ARG A 81 6.45 -17.96 8.28
C ARG A 81 5.01 -17.60 7.95
N THR A 82 4.04 -18.41 8.38
CA THR A 82 2.60 -18.08 8.29
C THR A 82 2.25 -16.89 9.19
N SER A 83 1.16 -16.20 8.84
CA SER A 83 0.57 -15.18 9.70
C SER A 83 0.04 -15.75 11.02
N ALA A 84 0.23 -15.03 12.11
CA ALA A 84 -0.47 -15.24 13.38
C ALA A 84 -1.72 -14.33 13.53
N LEU A 85 -1.87 -13.36 12.63
CA LEU A 85 -2.86 -12.29 12.70
C LEU A 85 -4.04 -12.53 11.76
N ILE A 86 -3.75 -12.97 10.53
CA ILE A 86 -4.69 -13.04 9.41
C ILE A 86 -4.76 -14.49 8.97
N ASP A 87 -5.96 -15.05 9.00
CA ASP A 87 -6.15 -16.45 8.64
C ASP A 87 -6.30 -16.64 7.11
N PRO A 88 -6.20 -17.88 6.59
CA PRO A 88 -6.26 -18.14 5.15
C PRO A 88 -7.53 -17.62 4.47
N GLY A 89 -8.67 -17.67 5.16
CA GLY A 89 -9.93 -17.22 4.60
C GLY A 89 -10.02 -15.69 4.55
N GLU A 90 -9.43 -14.99 5.51
CA GLU A 90 -9.29 -13.52 5.45
C GLU A 90 -8.35 -13.08 4.33
N TRP A 91 -7.26 -13.81 4.10
CA TRP A 91 -6.37 -13.57 2.95
C TRP A 91 -7.10 -13.69 1.61
N LEU A 92 -7.88 -14.76 1.41
CA LEU A 92 -8.66 -14.92 0.18
C LEU A 92 -9.78 -13.89 0.05
N TRP A 93 -10.44 -13.52 1.15
CA TRP A 93 -11.44 -12.45 1.12
C TRP A 93 -10.83 -11.13 0.66
N PHE A 94 -9.65 -10.79 1.18
CA PHE A 94 -8.92 -9.58 0.79
C PHE A 94 -8.45 -9.63 -0.67
N ALA A 95 -7.89 -10.75 -1.11
CA ALA A 95 -7.49 -10.95 -2.50
C ALA A 95 -8.68 -10.82 -3.47
N ASP A 96 -9.83 -11.42 -3.13
CA ASP A 96 -11.04 -11.34 -3.94
C ASP A 96 -11.58 -9.90 -4.00
N ARG A 97 -11.49 -9.14 -2.90
CA ARG A 97 -11.90 -7.73 -2.86
C ARG A 97 -11.05 -6.87 -3.81
N LEU A 98 -9.73 -7.04 -3.81
CA LEU A 98 -8.81 -6.35 -4.71
C LEU A 98 -9.03 -6.78 -6.17
N ALA A 99 -9.19 -8.08 -6.43
CA ALA A 99 -9.45 -8.55 -7.78
C ALA A 99 -10.79 -8.00 -8.34
N ALA A 100 -11.80 -7.85 -7.47
CA ALA A 100 -13.11 -7.33 -7.84
C ALA A 100 -13.12 -5.81 -8.12
N SER A 101 -12.14 -5.04 -7.63
CA SER A 101 -12.03 -3.60 -7.96
C SER A 101 -11.45 -3.35 -9.36
N VAL A 102 -10.84 -4.38 -9.97
CA VAL A 102 -10.16 -4.25 -11.26
C VAL A 102 -11.14 -4.45 -12.43
N PRO A 103 -11.24 -3.48 -13.35
CA PRO A 103 -12.07 -3.62 -14.56
C PRO A 103 -11.60 -4.78 -15.45
N ALA A 104 -12.54 -5.49 -16.07
CA ALA A 104 -12.23 -6.64 -16.92
C ALA A 104 -11.42 -6.27 -18.19
N ASP A 105 -11.61 -5.06 -18.72
CA ASP A 105 -10.78 -4.51 -19.80
C ASP A 105 -9.81 -3.48 -19.23
N THR A 106 -8.59 -3.93 -18.94
CA THR A 106 -7.50 -3.07 -18.47
C THR A 106 -6.79 -2.33 -19.62
N GLY A 107 -6.93 -2.80 -20.86
CA GLY A 107 -6.26 -2.22 -22.02
C GLY A 107 -6.86 -0.87 -22.44
N GLY A 108 -8.16 -0.68 -22.20
CA GLY A 108 -8.86 0.58 -22.42
C GLY A 108 -8.68 1.62 -21.30
N LEU A 109 -8.01 1.27 -20.20
CA LEU A 109 -7.86 2.18 -19.05
C LEU A 109 -6.83 3.28 -19.31
N PRO A 110 -7.05 4.49 -18.76
CA PRO A 110 -5.98 5.46 -18.57
C PRO A 110 -4.73 4.81 -17.92
N PRO A 111 -3.51 5.25 -18.26
CA PRO A 111 -2.29 4.63 -17.73
C PRO A 111 -2.24 4.52 -16.19
N SER A 112 -2.67 5.55 -15.47
CA SER A 112 -2.91 5.59 -14.02
C SER A 112 -3.80 4.46 -13.50
N ASP A 113 -5.00 4.36 -14.05
CA ASP A 113 -6.00 3.38 -13.64
C ASP A 113 -5.51 1.97 -13.96
N ARG A 114 -4.80 1.81 -15.09
CA ARG A 114 -4.15 0.56 -15.46
C ARG A 114 -3.02 0.19 -14.49
N GLU A 115 -2.22 1.16 -14.06
CA GLU A 115 -1.13 0.92 -13.11
C GLU A 115 -1.64 0.56 -11.73
N ALA A 116 -2.66 1.27 -11.24
CA ALA A 116 -3.34 0.92 -10.00
C ALA A 116 -4.01 -0.48 -10.11
N ALA A 117 -4.59 -0.83 -11.26
CA ALA A 117 -5.11 -2.18 -11.50
C ALA A 117 -3.99 -3.26 -11.48
N ILE A 118 -2.81 -2.96 -12.03
CA ILE A 118 -1.64 -3.86 -11.97
C ILE A 118 -1.23 -4.08 -10.51
N GLU A 119 -1.21 -3.02 -9.70
CA GLU A 119 -0.88 -3.10 -8.28
C GLU A 119 -1.92 -3.87 -7.46
N ASP A 120 -3.20 -3.63 -7.69
CA ASP A 120 -4.30 -4.37 -7.05
C ASP A 120 -4.17 -5.87 -7.34
N LEU A 121 -3.90 -6.24 -8.60
CA LEU A 121 -3.70 -7.65 -9.00
C LEU A 121 -2.44 -8.27 -8.38
N ARG A 122 -1.33 -7.53 -8.31
CA ARG A 122 -0.10 -8.00 -7.67
C ARG A 122 -0.27 -8.18 -6.16
N THR A 123 -0.96 -7.25 -5.51
CA THR A 123 -1.27 -7.30 -4.08
C THR A 123 -2.23 -8.45 -3.77
N ALA A 124 -3.24 -8.68 -4.62
CA ALA A 124 -4.11 -9.84 -4.52
C ALA A 124 -3.33 -11.16 -4.64
N ALA A 125 -2.39 -11.24 -5.59
CA ALA A 125 -1.54 -12.42 -5.75
C ALA A 125 -0.66 -12.67 -4.50
N ALA A 126 -0.08 -11.60 -3.93
CA ALA A 126 0.69 -11.68 -2.69
C ALA A 126 -0.16 -12.16 -1.49
N ALA A 127 -1.42 -11.74 -1.40
CA ALA A 127 -2.35 -12.26 -0.39
C ALA A 127 -2.67 -13.76 -0.59
N VAL A 128 -2.79 -14.22 -1.84
CA VAL A 128 -2.93 -15.66 -2.12
C VAL A 128 -1.65 -16.44 -1.76
N ASP A 129 -0.47 -15.86 -1.98
CA ASP A 129 0.81 -16.43 -1.51
C ASP A 129 0.85 -16.58 0.02
N GLU A 130 0.30 -15.63 0.78
CA GLU A 130 0.15 -15.77 2.24
C GLU A 130 -0.77 -16.94 2.62
N ALA A 131 -1.90 -17.12 1.92
CA ALA A 131 -2.79 -18.26 2.15
C ALA A 131 -2.12 -19.61 1.83
N LEU A 132 -1.27 -19.66 0.79
CA LEU A 132 -0.50 -20.84 0.40
C LEU A 132 0.46 -21.31 1.51
N LYS A 133 1.02 -20.40 2.31
CA LYS A 133 1.95 -20.73 3.41
C LYS A 133 1.30 -21.61 4.48
N PHE A 134 -0.03 -21.62 4.61
CA PHE A 134 -0.76 -22.46 5.56
C PHE A 134 -0.94 -23.91 5.12
N LEU A 135 -0.52 -24.26 3.90
CA LEU A 135 -0.50 -25.66 3.47
C LEU A 135 0.59 -26.44 4.25
N PRO A 136 0.26 -27.59 4.84
CA PRO A 136 1.26 -28.45 5.45
C PRO A 136 2.29 -28.92 4.42
N ALA A 137 3.50 -29.26 4.87
CA ALA A 137 4.50 -29.86 4.01
C ALA A 137 3.96 -31.14 3.34
N GLY A 138 3.88 -31.15 2.01
CA GLY A 138 3.30 -32.25 1.23
C GLY A 138 1.77 -32.38 1.31
N GLY A 139 1.07 -31.43 1.94
CA GLY A 139 -0.38 -31.37 2.00
C GLY A 139 -1.00 -30.58 0.84
N ASP A 140 -2.22 -30.96 0.46
CA ASP A 140 -2.96 -30.38 -0.67
C ASP A 140 -4.17 -29.53 -0.28
N LEU A 141 -4.45 -29.39 1.02
CA LEU A 141 -5.57 -28.64 1.56
C LEU A 141 -5.14 -27.91 2.83
N VAL A 142 -5.50 -26.63 2.94
CA VAL A 142 -5.30 -25.87 4.17
C VAL A 142 -6.15 -26.48 5.29
N PRO A 143 -5.58 -26.84 6.46
CA PRO A 143 -6.32 -27.46 7.55
C PRO A 143 -7.39 -26.51 8.10
N PHE A 144 -8.58 -27.02 8.39
CA PHE A 144 -9.66 -26.20 8.98
C PHE A 144 -9.25 -25.51 10.30
N SER A 145 -8.30 -26.09 11.05
CA SER A 145 -7.75 -25.49 12.26
C SER A 145 -7.00 -24.18 12.03
N ALA A 146 -6.62 -23.86 10.79
CA ALA A 146 -5.99 -22.60 10.44
C ALA A 146 -7.00 -21.43 10.36
N PHE A 147 -8.31 -21.71 10.28
CA PHE A 147 -9.36 -20.69 10.13
C PHE A 147 -9.89 -20.26 11.50
N VAL A 148 -9.24 -19.25 12.08
CA VAL A 148 -9.47 -18.81 13.46
C VAL A 148 -10.48 -17.66 13.57
N SER A 149 -10.66 -16.87 12.51
CA SER A 149 -11.63 -15.77 12.46
C SER A 149 -13.00 -16.25 12.00
N ASP A 150 -14.05 -15.49 12.35
CA ASP A 150 -15.41 -15.76 11.86
C ASP A 150 -15.52 -15.50 10.35
N ARG A 151 -14.83 -14.46 9.84
CA ARG A 151 -14.78 -14.17 8.40
C ARG A 151 -14.12 -15.31 7.64
N GLY A 152 -12.96 -15.76 8.08
CA GLY A 152 -12.23 -16.85 7.44
C GLY A 152 -13.00 -18.15 7.44
N ARG A 153 -13.69 -18.48 8.55
CA ARG A 153 -14.60 -19.62 8.61
C ARG A 153 -15.78 -19.49 7.64
N ALA A 154 -16.35 -18.30 7.48
CA ALA A 154 -17.42 -18.06 6.52
C ALA A 154 -16.96 -18.28 5.07
N VAL A 155 -15.82 -17.69 4.69
CA VAL A 155 -15.21 -17.88 3.36
C VAL A 155 -14.90 -19.35 3.10
N TYR A 156 -14.36 -20.06 4.09
CA TYR A 156 -14.13 -21.50 4.00
C TYR A 156 -15.44 -22.28 3.79
N ALA A 157 -16.51 -21.95 4.53
CA ALA A 157 -17.78 -22.66 4.45
C ALA A 157 -18.48 -22.50 3.09
N GLU A 158 -18.27 -21.36 2.41
CA GLU A 158 -18.86 -21.10 1.09
C GLU A 158 -18.25 -21.99 0.00
N GLU A 159 -16.93 -22.09 -0.09
CA GLU A 159 -16.26 -22.94 -1.09
C GLU A 159 -14.95 -23.56 -0.54
N PRO A 160 -15.03 -24.65 0.26
CA PRO A 160 -13.84 -25.28 0.87
C PRO A 160 -12.78 -25.71 -0.14
N SER A 161 -13.19 -26.05 -1.37
CA SER A 161 -12.27 -26.47 -2.43
C SER A 161 -11.31 -25.38 -2.89
N ARG A 162 -11.60 -24.08 -2.67
CA ARG A 162 -10.69 -22.98 -3.04
C ARG A 162 -9.38 -23.01 -2.25
N PHE A 163 -9.38 -23.61 -1.07
CA PHE A 163 -8.20 -23.74 -0.21
C PHE A 163 -7.33 -24.97 -0.52
N ARG A 164 -7.58 -25.63 -1.66
CA ARG A 164 -6.69 -26.67 -2.18
C ARG A 164 -5.48 -26.03 -2.84
N ARG A 165 -4.31 -26.66 -2.72
CA ARG A 165 -3.04 -26.23 -3.32
C ARG A 165 -3.21 -25.79 -4.78
N VAL A 166 -3.72 -26.67 -5.63
CA VAL A 166 -3.94 -26.40 -7.06
C VAL A 166 -4.87 -25.21 -7.29
N ARG A 167 -5.89 -24.99 -6.45
CA ARG A 167 -6.83 -23.88 -6.61
C ARG A 167 -6.20 -22.55 -6.21
N LEU A 168 -5.44 -22.52 -5.11
CA LEU A 168 -4.67 -21.36 -4.68
C LEU A 168 -3.57 -21.01 -5.68
N GLU A 169 -2.79 -21.99 -6.14
CA GLU A 169 -1.73 -21.80 -7.16
C GLU A 169 -2.31 -21.25 -8.47
N ASN A 170 -3.40 -21.86 -8.99
CA ASN A 170 -4.06 -21.36 -10.19
C ASN A 170 -4.61 -19.95 -10.01
N SER A 171 -5.17 -19.62 -8.83
CA SER A 171 -5.68 -18.27 -8.54
C SER A 171 -4.56 -17.24 -8.53
N ARG A 172 -3.44 -17.53 -7.87
CA ARG A 172 -2.25 -16.67 -7.84
C ARG A 172 -1.67 -16.48 -9.24
N ASP A 173 -1.50 -17.56 -9.99
CA ASP A 173 -0.89 -17.53 -11.31
C ASP A 173 -1.76 -16.75 -12.30
N GLU A 174 -3.09 -16.88 -12.18
CA GLU A 174 -4.04 -16.07 -12.96
C GLU A 174 -3.96 -14.58 -12.62
N LEU A 175 -3.93 -14.22 -11.33
CA LEU A 175 -3.78 -12.82 -10.91
C LEU A 175 -2.47 -12.20 -11.43
N ARG A 176 -1.36 -12.95 -11.36
CA ARG A 176 -0.06 -12.52 -11.92
C ARG A 176 -0.13 -12.38 -13.44
N ARG A 177 -0.75 -13.33 -14.15
CA ARG A 177 -0.95 -13.25 -15.61
C ARG A 177 -1.72 -12.00 -16.00
N LEU A 178 -2.82 -11.70 -15.30
CA LEU A 178 -3.62 -10.50 -15.55
C LEU A 178 -2.82 -9.22 -15.30
N ALA A 179 -1.98 -9.20 -14.25
CA ALA A 179 -1.11 -8.07 -13.97
C ALA A 179 -0.08 -7.86 -15.09
N ASP A 180 0.52 -8.95 -15.58
CA ASP A 180 1.50 -8.92 -16.67
C ASP A 180 0.86 -8.50 -18.00
N GLU A 181 -0.37 -8.92 -18.28
CA GLU A 181 -1.12 -8.49 -19.47
C GLU A 181 -1.50 -7.01 -19.41
N ALA A 182 -1.97 -6.55 -18.25
CA ALA A 182 -2.22 -5.13 -18.02
C ALA A 182 -0.92 -4.31 -18.18
N ALA A 183 0.22 -4.81 -17.70
CA ALA A 183 1.52 -4.16 -17.89
C ALA A 183 1.98 -4.18 -19.36
N GLY A 184 1.77 -5.29 -20.07
CA GLY A 184 2.18 -5.50 -21.47
C GLY A 184 1.33 -4.76 -22.50
N SER A 185 0.06 -4.46 -22.18
CA SER A 185 -0.85 -3.71 -23.06
C SER A 185 -0.45 -2.24 -23.27
N GLY A 186 0.50 -1.72 -22.48
CA GLY A 186 1.11 -0.40 -22.62
C GLY A 186 2.52 -0.37 -23.25
N ALA A 187 3.12 -1.50 -23.61
CA ALA A 187 4.53 -1.55 -24.01
C ALA A 187 4.77 -1.27 -25.51
N GLY A 188 4.51 -0.03 -25.91
CA GLY A 188 5.20 0.62 -27.02
C GLY A 188 6.47 1.31 -26.53
N THR A 189 7.63 0.71 -26.83
CA THR A 189 9.02 1.23 -26.74
C THR A 189 9.77 1.26 -25.39
N ARG A 190 10.56 0.19 -25.19
CA ARG A 190 11.97 0.13 -24.73
C ARG A 190 12.55 1.37 -24.01
N ALA A 191 12.63 1.28 -22.69
CA ALA A 191 13.73 1.85 -21.89
C ALA A 191 14.29 0.86 -20.83
N ALA A 192 13.93 -0.43 -20.90
CA ALA A 192 14.37 -1.45 -19.95
C ALA A 192 15.80 -2.02 -20.22
N ALA A 193 16.64 -1.32 -20.98
CA ALA A 193 17.98 -1.82 -21.34
C ALA A 193 19.15 -0.90 -20.93
N ALA A 194 18.90 0.24 -20.27
CA ALA A 194 19.97 1.14 -19.81
C ALA A 194 20.33 0.98 -18.32
N ALA A 195 19.47 0.37 -17.50
CA ALA A 195 19.63 0.37 -16.03
C ALA A 195 20.64 -0.66 -15.48
N VAL A 196 21.14 -1.61 -16.28
CA VAL A 196 21.98 -2.71 -15.75
C VAL A 196 23.49 -2.35 -15.70
N ALA A 197 23.89 -1.13 -16.08
CA ALA A 197 25.31 -0.74 -16.11
C ALA A 197 25.73 0.31 -15.06
N GLU A 198 24.80 0.88 -14.28
CA GLU A 198 25.09 2.01 -13.37
C GLU A 198 24.78 1.71 -11.90
N ALA A 199 24.50 0.45 -11.56
CA ALA A 199 24.25 -0.01 -10.18
C ALA A 199 25.55 -0.30 -9.38
N ALA A 200 26.72 0.11 -9.87
CA ALA A 200 28.00 -0.23 -9.23
C ALA A 200 28.79 1.00 -8.71
N ALA A 201 28.16 2.17 -8.57
CA ALA A 201 28.90 3.38 -8.19
C ALA A 201 28.12 4.34 -7.26
N LEU A 202 27.51 3.85 -6.18
CA LEU A 202 27.27 4.64 -4.96
C LEU A 202 27.15 3.68 -3.77
N ALA A 203 28.30 3.18 -3.32
CA ALA A 203 28.45 2.50 -2.04
C ALA A 203 29.26 3.41 -1.11
N ASP A 204 28.60 4.46 -0.61
CA ASP A 204 28.98 5.15 0.64
C ASP A 204 27.78 5.98 1.12
N ALA A 205 26.74 5.30 1.61
CA ALA A 205 25.67 5.94 2.35
C ALA A 205 26.00 5.77 3.85
N PRO A 206 26.03 6.86 4.65
CA PRO A 206 26.24 6.72 6.09
C PRO A 206 25.09 5.92 6.71
N GLU A 207 25.42 5.08 7.70
CA GLU A 207 24.44 4.43 8.58
C GLU A 207 23.50 5.52 9.13
N ARG A 208 22.24 5.50 8.69
CA ARG A 208 21.20 6.44 9.16
C ARG A 208 20.53 5.83 10.38
N GLU A 209 20.45 6.61 11.46
CA GLU A 209 19.60 6.25 12.62
C GLU A 209 18.12 6.22 12.17
N ALA A 210 17.33 5.33 12.78
CA ALA A 210 15.90 5.19 12.51
C ALA A 210 15.20 6.56 12.57
N GLY A 211 14.60 6.98 11.45
CA GLY A 211 13.93 8.28 11.35
C GLY A 211 12.71 8.35 12.27
N SER A 212 12.55 9.47 12.98
CA SER A 212 11.31 9.74 13.71
C SER A 212 10.19 10.05 12.70
N PRO A 213 8.91 9.72 12.97
CA PRO A 213 7.79 10.15 12.12
C PRO A 213 7.78 11.67 11.86
N ALA A 214 8.28 12.47 12.81
CA ALA A 214 8.40 13.92 12.70
C ALA A 214 9.48 14.40 11.71
N ASP A 215 10.38 13.52 11.28
CA ASP A 215 11.45 13.85 10.33
C ASP A 215 10.98 13.78 8.87
N PHE A 216 9.80 13.20 8.62
CA PHE A 216 9.22 13.09 7.29
C PHE A 216 8.55 14.39 6.85
N ARG A 217 8.70 14.70 5.57
CA ARG A 217 7.94 15.74 4.89
C ARG A 217 6.69 15.13 4.25
N VAL A 218 5.51 15.65 4.58
CA VAL A 218 4.27 15.24 3.95
C VAL A 218 4.02 16.10 2.73
N ALA A 219 3.87 15.48 1.56
CA ALA A 219 3.52 16.21 0.34
C ALA A 219 2.04 16.60 0.37
N GLU A 220 1.76 17.89 0.23
CA GLU A 220 0.40 18.38 0.11
C GLU A 220 -0.11 18.19 -1.33
N VAL A 221 -1.23 17.47 -1.45
CA VAL A 221 -1.91 17.32 -2.74
C VAL A 221 -2.70 18.57 -3.09
N PHE A 222 -3.21 19.31 -2.11
CA PHE A 222 -4.08 20.48 -2.31
C PHE A 222 -3.48 21.71 -1.64
N ASP A 223 -3.37 22.81 -2.36
CA ASP A 223 -2.69 24.05 -1.94
C ASP A 223 -3.67 25.17 -1.52
N ALA A 224 -4.97 24.87 -1.44
CA ALA A 224 -6.00 25.82 -1.01
C ALA A 224 -7.13 25.15 -0.23
N LYS A 225 -7.95 25.98 0.43
CA LYS A 225 -9.19 25.55 1.10
C LYS A 225 -10.39 26.29 0.52
N ALA A 226 -11.47 25.57 0.24
CA ALA A 226 -12.76 26.14 -0.16
C ALA A 226 -13.47 26.81 1.04
N PRO A 227 -14.52 27.60 0.80
CA PRO A 227 -15.26 28.28 1.87
C PRO A 227 -15.88 27.35 2.93
N ASP A 228 -16.13 26.08 2.57
CA ASP A 228 -16.64 25.05 3.48
C ASP A 228 -15.53 24.31 4.26
N GLY A 229 -14.27 24.69 4.04
CA GLY A 229 -13.10 24.12 4.69
C GLY A 229 -12.50 22.90 3.97
N SER A 230 -13.11 22.42 2.89
CA SER A 230 -12.56 21.31 2.09
C SER A 230 -11.28 21.72 1.38
N ALA A 231 -10.31 20.79 1.28
CA ALA A 231 -9.06 21.01 0.55
C ALA A 231 -9.32 21.00 -0.97
N VAL A 232 -8.77 21.98 -1.68
CA VAL A 232 -8.95 22.18 -3.13
C VAL A 232 -7.66 22.62 -3.81
N MET A 233 -7.55 22.39 -5.11
CA MET A 233 -6.51 23.02 -5.93
C MET A 233 -6.79 24.50 -6.11
N SER A 234 -5.76 25.33 -5.94
CA SER A 234 -5.81 26.73 -6.28
C SER A 234 -5.97 26.92 -7.80
N PRO A 235 -6.70 27.96 -8.26
CA PRO A 235 -6.80 28.24 -9.69
C PRO A 235 -5.45 28.54 -10.37
N SER A 236 -4.45 28.90 -9.57
CA SER A 236 -3.07 29.19 -9.99
C SER A 236 -2.12 27.99 -9.86
N HIS A 237 -2.62 26.82 -9.47
CA HIS A 237 -1.78 25.65 -9.28
C HIS A 237 -1.00 25.30 -10.55
N GLU A 238 0.30 25.07 -10.39
CA GLU A 238 1.21 24.86 -11.52
C GLU A 238 0.87 23.57 -12.28
N ARG A 239 1.13 23.57 -13.59
CA ARG A 239 0.97 22.38 -14.42
C ARG A 239 2.26 22.02 -15.16
N ILE A 240 2.63 20.74 -15.12
CA ILE A 240 3.78 20.20 -15.84
C ILE A 240 3.43 20.02 -17.31
N ALA A 241 3.80 21.01 -18.12
CA ALA A 241 3.53 21.02 -19.55
C ALA A 241 4.37 19.99 -20.33
N ASP A 242 5.61 19.75 -19.91
CA ASP A 242 6.49 18.77 -20.56
C ASP A 242 6.03 17.34 -20.22
N ALA A 243 5.68 16.59 -21.26
CA ALA A 243 5.25 15.20 -21.10
C ALA A 243 6.37 14.29 -20.60
N ALA A 244 7.62 14.53 -21.00
CA ALA A 244 8.74 13.68 -20.59
C ALA A 244 9.10 13.91 -19.11
N GLU A 245 9.02 15.14 -18.64
CA GLU A 245 9.14 15.46 -17.22
C GLU A 245 8.02 14.83 -16.39
N ARG A 246 6.77 14.97 -16.86
CA ARG A 246 5.61 14.36 -16.19
C ARG A 246 5.78 12.84 -16.06
N GLU A 247 6.25 12.17 -17.11
CA GLU A 247 6.48 10.72 -17.09
C GLU A 247 7.54 10.31 -16.06
N ARG A 248 8.66 11.05 -15.95
CA ARG A 248 9.70 10.78 -14.95
C ARG A 248 9.20 11.00 -13.52
N LEU A 249 8.41 12.06 -13.29
CA LEU A 249 7.79 12.32 -11.99
C LEU A 249 6.81 11.21 -11.62
N LEU A 250 5.95 10.79 -12.54
CA LEU A 250 5.02 9.69 -12.32
C LEU A 250 5.75 8.39 -11.98
N ALA A 251 6.80 8.05 -12.73
CA ALA A 251 7.60 6.86 -12.48
C ALA A 251 8.24 6.86 -11.09
N TYR A 252 8.75 8.01 -10.62
CA TYR A 252 9.27 8.14 -9.26
C TYR A 252 8.17 7.98 -8.21
N LEU A 253 7.08 8.75 -8.34
CA LEU A 253 6.00 8.78 -7.34
C LEU A 253 5.33 7.40 -7.17
N ARG A 254 5.24 6.61 -8.25
CA ARG A 254 4.65 5.26 -8.24
C ARG A 254 5.64 4.15 -7.96
N GLY A 255 6.91 4.34 -8.28
CA GLY A 255 7.95 3.35 -8.04
C GLY A 255 8.30 3.18 -6.55
N ALA A 256 7.88 4.12 -5.70
CA ALA A 256 8.27 4.13 -4.30
C ALA A 256 7.47 3.14 -3.44
N PRO A 257 8.06 2.54 -2.39
CA PRO A 257 7.37 1.61 -1.49
C PRO A 257 6.08 2.18 -0.89
N VAL A 258 5.07 1.33 -0.74
CA VAL A 258 3.80 1.67 -0.07
C VAL A 258 4.01 1.64 1.45
N ALA A 259 3.92 2.80 2.10
CA ALA A 259 3.99 2.92 3.55
C ALA A 259 2.65 2.61 4.23
N ILE A 260 1.54 3.00 3.59
CA ILE A 260 0.18 2.76 4.10
C ILE A 260 -0.68 2.28 2.95
N LEU A 261 -1.13 1.02 3.05
CA LEU A 261 -2.06 0.44 2.09
C LEU A 261 -3.50 0.83 2.46
N VAL A 262 -4.19 1.50 1.54
CA VAL A 262 -5.61 1.84 1.65
C VAL A 262 -6.32 1.33 0.40
N PRO A 263 -7.06 0.21 0.48
CA PRO A 263 -7.68 -0.41 -0.70
C PRO A 263 -8.95 0.29 -1.18
N ASN A 264 -9.42 1.31 -0.46
CA ASN A 264 -10.53 2.14 -0.90
C ASN A 264 -10.02 3.22 -1.87
N ARG A 265 -10.91 3.68 -2.76
CA ARG A 265 -10.65 4.80 -3.65
C ARG A 265 -11.56 5.96 -3.31
N ASP A 266 -11.08 7.18 -3.46
CA ASP A 266 -11.89 8.38 -3.33
C ASP A 266 -12.45 8.81 -4.70
N THR A 267 -13.45 9.67 -4.66
CA THR A 267 -14.09 10.26 -5.83
C THR A 267 -13.19 11.31 -6.45
N ASP A 268 -13.08 11.30 -7.78
CA ASP A 268 -12.37 12.36 -8.51
C ASP A 268 -13.10 13.70 -8.32
N ARG A 269 -12.52 14.60 -7.53
CA ARG A 269 -13.08 15.93 -7.22
C ARG A 269 -13.30 16.81 -8.45
N PHE A 270 -12.60 16.56 -9.56
CA PHE A 270 -12.74 17.33 -10.80
C PHE A 270 -13.67 16.66 -11.82
N GLN A 271 -13.81 15.34 -11.76
CA GLN A 271 -14.76 14.57 -12.59
C GLN A 271 -15.49 13.51 -11.74
N PRO A 272 -16.42 13.92 -10.86
CA PRO A 272 -17.10 12.99 -9.94
C PRO A 272 -17.88 11.87 -10.64
N GLU A 273 -18.28 12.10 -11.89
CA GLU A 273 -18.94 11.11 -12.76
C GLU A 273 -18.08 9.87 -13.06
N ARG A 274 -16.76 9.93 -12.85
CA ARG A 274 -15.87 8.77 -12.92
C ARG A 274 -16.03 7.80 -11.74
N GLY A 275 -16.74 8.21 -10.69
CA GLY A 275 -16.87 7.44 -9.46
C GLY A 275 -15.59 7.43 -8.63
N GLN A 276 -15.42 6.36 -7.84
CA GLN A 276 -14.27 6.18 -6.94
C GLN A 276 -13.05 5.70 -7.73
N ALA A 277 -12.33 6.65 -8.32
CA ALA A 277 -11.17 6.38 -9.18
C ALA A 277 -9.83 6.67 -8.49
N VAL A 278 -9.80 7.54 -7.49
CA VAL A 278 -8.56 8.10 -6.94
C VAL A 278 -7.96 7.16 -5.87
N PRO A 279 -6.76 6.61 -6.06
CA PRO A 279 -6.12 5.76 -5.05
C PRO A 279 -5.78 6.53 -3.77
N MET A 280 -5.91 5.87 -2.62
CA MET A 280 -5.77 6.48 -1.29
C MET A 280 -4.57 5.94 -0.48
N SER A 281 -3.77 5.04 -1.06
CA SER A 281 -2.57 4.56 -0.39
C SER A 281 -1.51 5.66 -0.30
N PHE A 282 -0.56 5.48 0.60
CA PHE A 282 0.55 6.41 0.79
C PHE A 282 1.88 5.72 0.51
N ARG A 283 2.76 6.44 -0.18
CA ARG A 283 4.11 5.99 -0.56
C ARG A 283 5.17 6.86 0.09
N THR A 284 6.39 6.32 0.16
CA THR A 284 7.53 7.03 0.74
C THR A 284 8.84 6.70 0.04
N ASP A 285 9.75 7.67 -0.02
CA ASP A 285 11.16 7.47 -0.38
C ASP A 285 12.11 7.55 0.84
N GLY A 286 11.54 7.48 2.04
CA GLY A 286 12.28 7.60 3.30
C GLY A 286 12.55 9.05 3.75
N THR A 287 12.22 10.06 2.94
CA THR A 287 12.26 11.49 3.35
C THR A 287 10.88 12.13 3.23
N TRP A 288 10.16 11.80 2.16
CA TRP A 288 8.81 12.26 1.90
C TRP A 288 7.80 11.16 2.07
N VAL A 289 6.59 11.53 2.48
CA VAL A 289 5.40 10.69 2.40
C VAL A 289 4.36 11.42 1.55
N TRP A 290 3.76 10.74 0.58
CA TRP A 290 2.74 11.31 -0.27
C TRP A 290 1.59 10.34 -0.51
N SER A 291 0.40 10.89 -0.71
CA SER A 291 -0.76 10.13 -1.19
C SER A 291 -0.61 9.80 -2.66
N GLU A 292 -1.07 8.63 -3.09
CA GLU A 292 -1.16 8.25 -4.50
C GLU A 292 -2.09 9.17 -5.32
N GLU A 293 -2.96 9.93 -4.65
CA GLU A 293 -3.71 11.05 -5.25
C GLU A 293 -2.80 12.02 -6.02
N LEU A 294 -1.57 12.24 -5.54
CA LEU A 294 -0.61 13.14 -6.18
C LEU A 294 -0.24 12.67 -7.59
N ALA A 295 0.07 11.38 -7.73
CA ALA A 295 0.36 10.79 -9.04
C ALA A 295 -0.89 10.73 -9.93
N TYR A 296 -2.07 10.51 -9.34
CA TYR A 296 -3.34 10.55 -10.06
C TYR A 296 -3.60 11.94 -10.67
N TYR A 297 -3.49 13.01 -9.89
CA TYR A 297 -3.77 14.37 -10.35
C TYR A 297 -2.69 14.91 -11.31
N LEU A 298 -1.42 14.54 -11.09
CA LEU A 298 -0.36 14.82 -12.05
C LEU A 298 -0.65 14.18 -13.41
N GLU A 299 -1.10 12.93 -13.46
CA GLU A 299 -1.38 12.29 -14.75
C GLU A 299 -2.59 12.90 -15.46
N HIS A 300 -3.73 12.99 -14.78
CA HIS A 300 -5.00 13.33 -15.43
C HIS A 300 -5.15 14.83 -15.71
N TYR A 301 -4.50 15.66 -14.90
CA TYR A 301 -4.66 17.11 -14.94
C TYR A 301 -3.34 17.85 -15.11
N ALA A 302 -2.21 17.15 -15.18
CA ALA A 302 -0.88 17.75 -15.21
C ALA A 302 -0.57 18.61 -13.99
N PHE A 303 -1.33 18.51 -12.88
CA PHE A 303 -1.05 19.29 -11.68
C PHE A 303 0.31 18.91 -11.10
N ALA A 304 1.18 19.90 -10.95
CA ALA A 304 2.54 19.68 -10.51
C ALA A 304 2.57 19.25 -9.03
N PRO A 305 3.44 18.31 -8.63
CA PRO A 305 3.76 18.14 -7.23
C PRO A 305 4.27 19.46 -6.62
N GLU A 306 4.24 19.61 -5.30
CA GLU A 306 4.81 20.81 -4.70
C GLU A 306 6.28 21.02 -5.11
N PRO A 307 6.73 22.29 -5.29
CA PRO A 307 8.05 22.57 -5.87
C PRO A 307 9.22 21.93 -5.12
N ASP A 308 9.13 21.87 -3.79
CA ASP A 308 10.18 21.27 -2.96
C ASP A 308 10.30 19.76 -3.19
N LEU A 309 9.17 19.07 -3.38
CA LEU A 309 9.16 17.65 -3.74
C LEU A 309 9.72 17.45 -5.14
N GLN A 310 9.38 18.30 -6.12
CA GLN A 310 9.95 18.21 -7.46
C GLN A 310 11.49 18.37 -7.45
N LEU A 311 12.00 19.35 -6.70
CA LEU A 311 13.43 19.56 -6.52
C LEU A 311 14.12 18.36 -5.86
N HIS A 312 13.47 17.77 -4.85
CA HIS A 312 13.95 16.56 -4.18
C HIS A 312 14.02 15.36 -5.14
N ILE A 313 12.97 15.12 -5.93
CA ILE A 313 12.93 14.05 -6.93
C ILE A 313 14.03 14.24 -7.98
N ALA A 314 14.20 15.47 -8.47
CA ALA A 314 15.25 15.80 -9.44
C ALA A 314 16.66 15.59 -8.87
N ALA A 315 16.86 15.90 -7.58
CA ALA A 315 18.14 15.67 -6.88
C ALA A 315 18.48 14.18 -6.75
N HIS A 316 17.48 13.30 -6.68
CA HIS A 316 17.65 11.84 -6.71
C HIS A 316 17.70 11.26 -8.12
N GLY A 317 17.79 12.11 -9.16
CA GLY A 317 17.87 11.66 -10.54
C GLY A 317 16.64 10.89 -11.01
N TYR A 318 15.47 11.14 -10.40
CA TYR A 318 14.22 10.40 -10.65
C TYR A 318 14.33 8.89 -10.34
N GLN A 319 15.20 8.50 -9.42
CA GLN A 319 15.29 7.12 -8.93
C GLN A 319 14.94 7.06 -7.45
N VAL A 320 14.01 6.17 -7.09
CA VAL A 320 13.62 6.01 -5.69
C VAL A 320 14.75 5.31 -4.92
N PRO A 321 15.22 5.87 -3.79
CA PRO A 321 16.19 5.21 -2.92
C PRO A 321 15.60 3.97 -2.24
N GLU A 322 16.47 3.09 -1.76
CA GLU A 322 16.07 2.00 -0.86
C GLU A 322 15.53 2.57 0.46
N VAL A 323 14.41 2.01 0.96
CA VAL A 323 13.74 2.46 2.18
C VAL A 323 13.80 1.33 3.23
N PRO A 324 14.65 1.47 4.26
CA PRO A 324 14.75 0.49 5.33
C PRO A 324 13.42 0.26 6.08
N ALA A 325 13.28 -0.91 6.68
CA ALA A 325 12.06 -1.36 7.39
C ALA A 325 11.60 -0.42 8.51
N ASP A 326 12.53 0.05 9.33
CA ASP A 326 12.30 0.99 10.42
C ASP A 326 11.83 2.36 9.90
N VAL A 327 12.41 2.82 8.79
CA VAL A 327 11.99 4.04 8.08
C VAL A 327 10.60 3.86 7.47
N LEU A 328 10.31 2.71 6.85
CA LEU A 328 8.98 2.40 6.29
C LEU A 328 7.92 2.34 7.40
N LEU A 329 8.24 1.75 8.54
CA LEU A 329 7.38 1.81 9.71
C LEU A 329 7.18 3.26 10.12
N ALA A 330 8.22 4.05 10.34
CA ALA A 330 8.10 5.44 10.76
C ALA A 330 7.25 6.28 9.79
N ALA A 331 7.45 6.11 8.48
CA ALA A 331 6.64 6.72 7.43
C ALA A 331 5.15 6.35 7.54
N SER A 332 4.85 5.09 7.87
CA SER A 332 3.48 4.62 8.07
C SER A 332 2.79 5.28 9.27
N LEU A 333 3.52 5.96 10.15
CA LEU A 333 2.99 6.61 11.36
C LEU A 333 2.78 8.13 11.17
N VAL A 334 3.17 8.69 10.03
CA VAL A 334 3.18 10.15 9.80
C VAL A 334 1.79 10.78 9.89
N PHE A 335 0.74 10.07 9.47
CA PHE A 335 -0.66 10.52 9.62
C PHE A 335 -1.28 10.13 10.96
N GLY A 336 -0.46 9.66 11.89
CA GLY A 336 -0.85 9.19 13.21
C GLY A 336 -0.49 10.13 14.36
N GLU A 337 -0.03 11.36 14.11
CA GLU A 337 0.16 12.34 15.17
C GLU A 337 -1.15 13.09 15.48
N PRO A 338 -1.58 13.12 16.75
CA PRO A 338 -2.80 13.80 17.15
C PRO A 338 -2.69 15.31 16.94
N GLY A 339 -3.84 15.91 16.60
CA GLY A 339 -3.99 17.35 16.45
C GLY A 339 -3.35 18.17 17.57
N GLN A 340 -2.75 19.28 17.17
CA GLN A 340 -2.75 20.51 17.96
C GLN A 340 -4.09 21.24 17.76
#